data_AF-A0A1I0IE98-F1
#
_entry.id   AF-A0A1I0IE98-F1
#
_cell.length_a   1.000
_cell.length_b   1.000
_cell.length_c   1.000
_cell.angle_alpha   90.00
_cell.angle_beta   90.00
_cell.angle_gamma   90.00
#
_symmetry.space_group_name_H-M   'P 1'
#
loop_
_entity.id
_entity.type
_entity.pdbx_description
1 polymer ?
#
loop_
_entity_poly.entity_id
_entity_poly.type
_entity_poly.pdbx_seq_one_letter_code
_entity_poly.pdbx_strand_id
1 'polypeptide(L)'
;MWPSIIGWSLSALIATIGWWIAITNLNKQHRRNLELDKQKFIREMQIKTADEAINLLAKSRDSLGELNLYLILLPGDLRTKYSVNLETHSSRWEKPNEQVLKLWEKSSKSILEFTYFFESREVVLNKFVGMKETYLEQLSEIREATGKYSEYLGRIYYARYLNGIVLSEEELIDLENKTKEFNKYIFDFLGYVHDFIIELQNAFLSEAFGYSIPIRQPTDPKYKVLKAKE
;
A
#
# COMPACT_ATOMS: atom_id res chain seq x y z
N MET A 1 36.00 77.48 -6.51
CA MET A 1 36.01 76.43 -5.46
C MET A 1 34.71 75.63 -5.32
N TRP A 2 33.62 75.98 -5.99
CA TRP A 2 32.33 75.26 -5.94
C TRP A 2 32.19 73.96 -6.78
N PRO A 3 32.95 73.71 -7.86
CA PRO A 3 32.76 72.49 -8.67
C PRO A 3 33.06 71.18 -7.95
N SER A 4 33.91 71.20 -6.91
CA SER A 4 34.30 69.97 -6.20
C SER A 4 33.18 69.44 -5.30
N ILE A 5 32.45 70.31 -4.58
CA ILE A 5 31.41 69.89 -3.64
C ILE A 5 30.23 69.21 -4.35
N ILE A 6 29.86 69.71 -5.55
CA ILE A 6 28.79 69.14 -6.38
C ILE A 6 29.20 67.76 -6.95
N GLY A 7 30.47 67.58 -7.30
CA GLY A 7 30.98 66.29 -7.76
C GLY A 7 30.96 65.22 -6.66
N TRP A 8 31.41 65.58 -5.45
CA TRP A 8 31.42 64.67 -4.30
C TRP A 8 30.00 64.27 -3.85
N SER A 9 29.05 65.22 -3.84
CA SER A 9 27.67 64.93 -3.48
C SER A 9 26.97 64.02 -4.50
N LEU A 10 27.22 64.22 -5.80
CA LEU A 10 26.71 63.35 -6.85
C LEU A 10 27.26 61.92 -6.75
N SER A 11 28.57 61.77 -6.51
CA SER A 11 29.19 60.45 -6.31
C SER A 11 28.65 59.74 -5.07
N ALA A 12 28.45 60.45 -3.96
CA ALA A 12 27.87 59.88 -2.76
C ALA A 12 26.42 59.41 -2.99
N LEU A 13 25.63 60.17 -3.75
CA LEU A 13 24.24 59.83 -4.07
C LEU A 13 24.13 58.63 -5.02
N ILE A 14 25.03 58.51 -6.01
CA ILE A 14 25.12 57.32 -6.87
C ILE A 14 25.52 56.08 -6.05
N ALA A 15 26.46 56.22 -5.11
CA ALA A 15 26.90 55.12 -4.26
C ALA A 15 25.79 54.63 -3.32
N THR A 16 25.01 55.53 -2.72
CA THR A 16 23.89 55.16 -1.85
C THR A 16 22.75 54.49 -2.63
N ILE A 17 22.42 54.98 -3.83
CA ILE A 17 21.45 54.33 -4.72
C ILE A 17 21.94 52.94 -5.14
N GLY A 18 23.21 52.83 -5.54
CA GLY A 18 23.81 51.55 -5.91
C GLY A 18 23.78 50.53 -4.76
N TRP A 19 24.09 50.98 -3.54
CA TRP A 19 24.03 50.14 -2.34
C TRP A 19 22.60 49.71 -2.00
N TRP A 20 21.63 50.62 -2.12
CA TRP A 20 20.21 50.31 -1.94
C TRP A 20 19.71 49.27 -2.96
N ILE A 21 20.07 49.41 -4.24
CA ILE A 21 19.74 48.44 -5.29
C ILE A 21 20.40 47.09 -5.00
N ALA A 22 21.66 47.08 -4.54
CA ALA A 22 22.36 45.85 -4.18
C ALA A 22 21.68 45.13 -2.99
N ILE A 23 21.33 45.85 -1.93
CA ILE A 23 20.63 45.29 -0.76
C ILE A 23 19.26 44.74 -1.14
N THR A 24 18.48 45.47 -1.95
CA THR A 24 17.15 45.01 -2.37
C THR A 24 17.23 43.77 -3.26
N ASN A 25 18.21 43.68 -4.15
CA ASN A 25 18.48 42.48 -4.95
C ASN A 25 18.95 41.30 -4.10
N LEU A 26 19.86 41.52 -3.14
CA LEU A 26 20.31 40.49 -2.20
C LEU A 26 19.15 39.95 -1.36
N ASN A 27 18.28 40.83 -0.83
CA ASN A 27 17.10 40.42 -0.09
C ASN A 27 16.11 39.63 -0.95
N LYS A 28 15.92 40.03 -2.21
CA LYS A 28 15.07 39.30 -3.16
C LYS A 28 15.65 37.92 -3.48
N GLN A 29 16.97 37.82 -3.69
CA GLN A 29 17.66 36.55 -3.93
C GLN A 29 17.61 35.64 -2.70
N HIS A 30 17.83 36.18 -1.50
CA HIS A 30 17.74 35.42 -0.25
C HIS A 30 16.33 34.87 -0.02
N ARG A 31 15.27 35.67 -0.24
CA ARG A 31 13.88 35.20 -0.16
C ARG A 31 13.59 34.07 -1.16
N ARG A 32 14.05 34.21 -2.41
CA ARG A 32 13.92 33.14 -3.42
C ARG A 32 14.64 31.86 -3.01
N ASN A 33 15.84 31.97 -2.45
CA ASN A 33 16.58 30.79 -1.98
C ASN A 33 15.85 30.10 -0.82
N LEU A 34 15.31 30.86 0.15
CA LEU A 34 14.50 30.29 1.23
C LEU A 34 13.22 29.61 0.73
N GLU A 35 12.56 30.18 -0.28
CA GLU A 35 11.39 29.56 -0.92
C GLU A 35 11.77 28.25 -1.62
N LEU A 36 12.88 28.24 -2.36
CA LEU A 36 13.41 27.03 -3.01
C LEU A 36 13.79 25.95 -2.00
N ASP A 37 14.46 26.32 -0.91
CA ASP A 37 14.84 25.39 0.16
C ASP A 37 13.59 24.79 0.82
N LYS A 38 12.57 25.61 1.08
CA LYS A 38 11.29 25.13 1.61
C LYS A 38 10.60 24.17 0.64
N GLN A 39 10.57 24.48 -0.66
CA GLN A 39 9.99 23.60 -1.68
C GLN A 39 10.75 22.27 -1.77
N LYS A 40 12.08 22.32 -1.76
CA LYS A 40 12.94 21.12 -1.77
C LYS A 40 12.69 20.25 -0.55
N PHE A 41 12.62 20.83 0.64
CA PHE A 41 12.33 20.12 1.89
C PHE A 41 10.94 19.46 1.86
N ILE A 42 9.92 20.16 1.38
CA ILE A 42 8.57 19.59 1.23
C ILE A 42 8.59 18.40 0.27
N ARG A 43 9.25 18.55 -0.89
CA ARG A 43 9.33 17.48 -1.89
C ARG A 43 10.08 16.26 -1.38
N GLU A 44 11.18 16.47 -0.67
CA GLU A 44 11.94 15.39 -0.03
C GLU A 44 11.09 14.64 1.00
N MET A 45 10.33 15.35 1.83
CA MET A 45 9.42 14.75 2.80
C MET A 45 8.30 13.94 2.12
N GLN A 46 7.73 14.46 1.02
CA GLN A 46 6.74 13.76 0.21
C GLN A 46 7.28 12.46 -0.37
N ILE A 47 8.46 12.50 -1.00
CA ILE A 47 9.11 11.33 -1.59
C ILE A 47 9.41 10.28 -0.51
N LYS A 48 10.00 10.69 0.62
CA LYS A 48 10.29 9.76 1.73
C LYS A 48 9.03 9.13 2.30
N THR A 49 7.95 9.91 2.41
CA THR A 49 6.65 9.39 2.89
C THR A 49 6.07 8.39 1.90
N ALA A 50 6.14 8.68 0.60
CA ALA A 50 5.66 7.79 -0.45
C ALA A 50 6.45 6.48 -0.49
N ASP A 51 7.77 6.55 -0.39
CA ASP A 51 8.66 5.38 -0.38
C ASP A 51 8.36 4.45 0.80
N GLU A 52 8.22 5.00 2.01
CA GLU A 52 7.85 4.22 3.19
C GLU A 52 6.45 3.63 3.08
N ALA A 53 5.47 4.39 2.57
CA ALA A 53 4.12 3.89 2.32
C ALA A 53 4.12 2.70 1.34
N ILE A 54 4.86 2.83 0.24
CA ILE A 54 5.01 1.77 -0.77
C ILE A 54 5.66 0.53 -0.15
N ASN A 55 6.70 0.71 0.68
CA ASN A 55 7.37 -0.41 1.36
C ASN A 55 6.43 -1.15 2.33
N LEU A 56 5.59 -0.43 3.08
CA LEU A 56 4.61 -1.04 3.99
C LEU A 56 3.48 -1.75 3.23
N LEU A 57 3.00 -1.17 2.13
CA LEU A 57 2.05 -1.82 1.22
C LEU A 57 2.65 -3.09 0.58
N ALA A 58 3.92 -3.05 0.16
CA ALA A 58 4.61 -4.21 -0.40
C ALA A 58 4.75 -5.34 0.62
N LYS A 59 5.11 -5.03 1.88
CA LYS A 59 5.13 -6.03 2.97
C LYS A 59 3.75 -6.65 3.20
N SER A 60 2.70 -5.84 3.16
CA SER A 60 1.32 -6.31 3.27
C SER A 60 0.91 -7.21 2.11
N ARG A 61 1.34 -6.86 0.89
CA ARG A 61 1.12 -7.67 -0.31
C ARG A 61 1.80 -9.02 -0.20
N ASP A 62 3.04 -9.05 0.25
CA ASP A 62 3.83 -10.29 0.34
C ASP A 62 3.25 -11.23 1.40
N SER A 63 2.84 -10.72 2.57
CA SER A 63 2.18 -11.53 3.60
C SER A 63 0.81 -12.07 3.16
N LEU A 64 -0.01 -11.25 2.48
CA LEU A 64 -1.25 -11.71 1.85
C LEU A 64 -1.01 -12.71 0.72
N GLY A 65 0.10 -12.58 -0.01
CA GLY A 65 0.53 -13.50 -1.06
C GLY A 65 0.76 -14.91 -0.52
N GLU A 66 1.36 -15.03 0.68
CA GLU A 66 1.51 -16.32 1.36
C GLU A 66 0.16 -16.96 1.70
N LEU A 67 -0.80 -16.16 2.20
CA LEU A 67 -2.16 -16.63 2.48
C LEU A 67 -2.87 -17.08 1.20
N ASN A 68 -2.83 -16.28 0.13
CA ASN A 68 -3.39 -16.63 -1.18
C ASN A 68 -2.80 -17.93 -1.72
N LEU A 69 -1.47 -18.08 -1.66
CA LEU A 69 -0.80 -19.31 -2.10
C LEU A 69 -1.23 -20.53 -1.27
N TYR A 70 -1.37 -20.37 0.05
CA TYR A 70 -1.88 -21.43 0.91
C TYR A 70 -3.31 -21.85 0.51
N LEU A 71 -4.20 -20.88 0.26
CA LEU A 71 -5.58 -21.16 -0.15
C LEU A 71 -5.65 -21.86 -1.51
N ILE A 72 -4.83 -21.47 -2.48
CA ILE A 72 -4.81 -22.12 -3.80
C ILE A 72 -4.42 -23.61 -3.69
N LEU A 73 -3.46 -23.93 -2.83
CA LEU A 73 -2.90 -25.28 -2.73
C LEU A 73 -3.74 -26.21 -1.83
N LEU A 74 -4.40 -25.64 -0.81
CA LEU A 74 -5.08 -26.39 0.24
C LEU A 74 -6.04 -27.50 -0.26
N PRO A 75 -6.95 -27.26 -1.22
CA PRO A 75 -7.88 -28.31 -1.66
C PRO A 75 -7.16 -29.48 -2.36
N GLY A 76 -6.18 -29.18 -3.21
CA GLY A 76 -5.41 -30.19 -3.93
C GLY A 76 -4.52 -31.02 -3.00
N ASP A 77 -3.93 -30.37 -2.01
CA ASP A 77 -3.09 -31.03 -1.00
C ASP A 77 -3.93 -31.96 -0.11
N LEU A 78 -5.12 -31.51 0.31
CA LEU A 78 -6.07 -32.35 1.05
C LEU A 78 -6.58 -33.51 0.21
N ARG A 79 -6.92 -33.29 -1.06
CA ARG A 79 -7.30 -34.37 -1.98
C ARG A 79 -6.21 -35.43 -2.06
N THR A 80 -4.96 -35.02 -2.29
CA THR A 80 -3.82 -35.94 -2.45
C THR A 80 -3.55 -36.77 -1.21
N LYS A 81 -3.57 -36.14 -0.03
CA LYS A 81 -3.34 -36.82 1.26
C LYS A 81 -4.31 -37.99 1.49
N TYR A 82 -5.56 -37.84 1.08
CA TYR A 82 -6.62 -38.81 1.41
C TYR A 82 -7.08 -39.69 0.24
N SER A 83 -6.67 -39.38 -0.99
CA SER A 83 -6.96 -40.25 -2.15
C SER A 83 -5.85 -41.26 -2.45
N VAL A 84 -4.60 -41.02 -2.03
CA VAL A 84 -3.46 -41.84 -2.47
C VAL A 84 -2.83 -42.69 -1.35
N ASN A 85 -3.30 -42.61 -0.09
CA ASN A 85 -2.66 -43.30 1.04
C ASN A 85 -1.13 -43.04 1.12
N LEU A 86 -0.68 -41.92 0.56
CA LEU A 86 0.71 -41.46 0.66
C LEU A 86 0.85 -40.84 2.04
N GLU A 87 1.77 -41.37 2.84
CA GLU A 87 2.22 -40.76 4.10
C GLU A 87 2.87 -39.40 3.81
N THR A 88 2.03 -38.39 3.65
CA THR A 88 2.47 -37.01 3.49
C THR A 88 2.73 -36.45 4.88
N HIS A 89 3.97 -36.61 5.37
CA HIS A 89 4.49 -36.00 6.60
C HIS A 89 4.70 -34.48 6.45
N SER A 90 3.69 -33.76 5.95
CA SER A 90 3.73 -32.30 5.91
C SER A 90 3.00 -31.75 7.12
N SER A 91 3.76 -31.15 8.04
CA SER A 91 3.24 -30.42 9.21
C SER A 91 2.28 -29.29 8.84
N ARG A 92 2.29 -28.84 7.57
CA ARG A 92 1.34 -27.85 7.07
C ARG A 92 -0.11 -28.37 7.00
N TRP A 93 -0.37 -29.66 7.24
CA TRP A 93 -1.76 -30.19 7.23
C TRP A 93 -2.26 -30.67 8.58
N GLU A 94 -1.46 -30.52 9.62
CA GLU A 94 -1.86 -30.99 10.93
C GLU A 94 -2.98 -30.15 11.51
N LYS A 95 -3.15 -28.87 11.14
CA LYS A 95 -4.24 -27.99 11.61
C LYS A 95 -4.51 -26.84 10.64
N PRO A 96 -5.25 -27.07 9.54
CA PRO A 96 -5.39 -26.12 8.45
C PRO A 96 -6.11 -24.82 8.85
N ASN A 97 -7.04 -24.89 9.81
CA ASN A 97 -7.73 -23.72 10.35
C ASN A 97 -6.77 -22.82 11.16
N GLU A 98 -5.92 -23.39 12.03
CA GLU A 98 -4.94 -22.64 12.80
C GLU A 98 -3.92 -21.96 11.88
N GLN A 99 -3.57 -22.60 10.75
CA GLN A 99 -2.66 -22.01 9.77
C GLN A 99 -3.25 -20.83 9.02
N VAL A 100 -4.53 -20.90 8.61
CA VAL A 100 -5.22 -19.75 8.03
C VAL A 100 -5.22 -18.58 9.01
N LEU A 101 -5.55 -18.83 10.28
CA LEU A 101 -5.55 -17.78 11.31
C LEU A 101 -4.15 -17.20 11.53
N LYS A 102 -3.11 -18.03 11.59
CA LYS A 102 -1.73 -17.58 11.75
C LYS A 102 -1.24 -16.74 10.55
N LEU A 103 -1.55 -17.17 9.34
CA LEU A 103 -1.24 -16.42 8.12
C LEU A 103 -2.01 -15.09 8.10
N TRP A 104 -3.28 -15.11 8.46
CA TRP A 104 -4.08 -13.89 8.60
C TRP A 104 -3.56 -12.93 9.67
N GLU A 105 -3.14 -13.44 10.82
CA GLU A 105 -2.57 -12.62 11.90
C GLU A 105 -1.27 -11.93 11.42
N LYS A 106 -0.39 -12.68 10.74
CA LYS A 106 0.81 -12.12 10.12
C LYS A 106 0.46 -11.02 9.11
N SER A 107 -0.51 -11.26 8.23
CA SER A 107 -0.94 -10.30 7.21
C SER A 107 -1.60 -9.06 7.81
N SER A 108 -2.51 -9.25 8.77
CA SER A 108 -3.22 -8.16 9.43
C SER A 108 -2.27 -7.24 10.20
N LYS A 109 -1.20 -7.78 10.80
CA LYS A 109 -0.15 -6.95 11.40
C LYS A 109 0.51 -6.02 10.38
N SER A 110 0.97 -6.54 9.24
CA SER A 110 1.59 -5.69 8.20
C SER A 110 0.63 -4.65 7.63
N ILE A 111 -0.65 -5.02 7.49
CA ILE A 111 -1.72 -4.13 7.02
C ILE A 111 -1.93 -2.97 8.00
N LEU A 112 -2.00 -3.27 9.30
CA LEU A 112 -2.16 -2.26 10.34
C LEU A 112 -0.94 -1.33 10.46
N GLU A 113 0.27 -1.83 10.23
CA GLU A 113 1.48 -1.00 10.17
C GLU A 113 1.36 0.09 9.09
N PHE A 114 0.83 -0.26 7.90
CA PHE A 114 0.53 0.73 6.86
C PHE A 114 -0.55 1.72 7.31
N THR A 115 -1.65 1.25 7.92
CA THR A 115 -2.72 2.13 8.39
C THR A 115 -2.21 3.17 9.40
N TYR A 116 -1.46 2.74 10.42
CA TYR A 116 -0.90 3.66 11.41
C TYR A 116 0.09 4.65 10.80
N PHE A 117 0.93 4.17 9.87
CA PHE A 117 1.83 5.05 9.13
C PHE A 117 1.06 6.11 8.34
N PHE A 118 0.01 5.69 7.61
CA PHE A 118 -0.81 6.59 6.81
C PHE A 118 -1.42 7.68 7.68
N GLU A 119 -2.05 7.31 8.79
CA GLU A 119 -2.68 8.25 9.72
C GLU A 119 -1.65 9.25 10.30
N SER A 120 -0.44 8.78 10.64
CA SER A 120 0.62 9.66 11.13
C SER A 120 1.15 10.65 10.08
N ARG A 121 0.90 10.39 8.79
CA ARG A 121 1.38 11.18 7.65
C ARG A 121 0.24 11.71 6.78
N GLU A 122 -0.97 11.77 7.31
CA GLU A 122 -2.18 12.08 6.53
C GLU A 122 -2.10 13.47 5.86
N VAL A 123 -1.42 14.45 6.46
CA VAL A 123 -1.18 15.76 5.83
C VAL A 123 -0.46 15.65 4.49
N VAL A 124 0.48 14.70 4.36
CA VAL A 124 1.22 14.45 3.12
C VAL A 124 0.40 13.58 2.17
N LEU A 125 -0.37 12.63 2.72
CA LEU A 125 -1.12 11.60 2.00
C LEU A 125 -2.60 11.96 1.78
N ASN A 126 -3.01 13.20 2.02
CA ASN A 126 -4.41 13.62 2.04
C ASN A 126 -5.18 13.27 0.75
N LYS A 127 -4.50 13.29 -0.41
CA LYS A 127 -5.10 12.91 -1.70
C LYS A 127 -5.58 11.45 -1.76
N PHE A 128 -5.07 10.59 -0.88
CA PHE A 128 -5.32 9.15 -0.85
C PHE A 128 -6.28 8.74 0.26
N VAL A 129 -6.90 9.66 1.00
CA VAL A 129 -7.81 9.32 2.11
C VAL A 129 -8.97 8.43 1.64
N GLY A 130 -9.56 8.71 0.47
CA GLY A 130 -10.61 7.85 -0.08
C GLY A 130 -10.10 6.44 -0.42
N MET A 131 -8.82 6.31 -0.79
CA MET A 131 -8.23 4.98 -0.98
C MET A 131 -8.00 4.27 0.37
N LYS A 132 -7.54 4.99 1.39
CA LYS A 132 -7.46 4.45 2.76
C LYS A 132 -8.82 3.95 3.26
N GLU A 133 -9.91 4.68 2.99
CA GLU A 133 -11.26 4.28 3.41
C GLU A 133 -11.65 2.94 2.78
N THR A 134 -11.55 2.80 1.46
CA THR A 134 -11.83 1.52 0.77
C THR A 134 -10.88 0.40 1.21
N TYR A 135 -9.61 0.73 1.48
CA TYR A 135 -8.64 -0.22 2.03
C TYR A 135 -9.12 -0.83 3.35
N LEU A 136 -9.64 0.01 4.26
CA LEU A 136 -10.16 -0.41 5.57
C LEU A 136 -11.48 -1.18 5.46
N GLU A 137 -12.35 -0.80 4.52
CA GLU A 137 -13.57 -1.55 4.21
C GLU A 137 -13.24 -2.98 3.76
N GLN A 138 -12.35 -3.14 2.79
CA GLN A 138 -11.92 -4.47 2.31
C GLN A 138 -11.24 -5.29 3.41
N LEU A 139 -10.44 -4.65 4.27
CA LEU A 139 -9.85 -5.30 5.44
C LEU A 139 -10.92 -5.87 6.39
N SER A 140 -12.00 -5.12 6.62
CA SER A 140 -13.12 -5.57 7.44
C SER A 140 -13.83 -6.78 6.82
N GLU A 141 -14.09 -6.74 5.51
CA GLU A 141 -14.69 -7.86 4.79
C GLU A 141 -13.82 -9.13 4.85
N ILE A 142 -12.50 -9.00 4.63
CA ILE A 142 -11.58 -10.13 4.72
C ILE A 142 -11.56 -10.70 6.14
N ARG A 143 -11.57 -9.84 7.17
CA ARG A 143 -11.60 -10.31 8.56
C ARG A 143 -12.83 -11.17 8.83
N GLU A 144 -13.99 -10.73 8.37
CA GLU A 144 -15.24 -11.50 8.51
C GLU A 144 -15.18 -12.81 7.74
N ALA A 145 -14.73 -12.77 6.47
CA ALA A 145 -14.59 -13.95 5.63
C ALA A 145 -13.59 -14.95 6.21
N THR A 146 -12.49 -14.49 6.79
CA THR A 146 -11.48 -15.32 7.46
C THR A 146 -12.08 -16.07 8.64
N GLY A 147 -12.90 -15.40 9.46
CA GLY A 147 -13.60 -16.03 10.59
C GLY A 147 -14.51 -17.16 10.14
N LYS A 148 -15.38 -16.87 9.16
CA LYS A 148 -16.31 -17.86 8.56
C LYS A 148 -15.57 -19.04 7.96
N TYR A 149 -14.52 -18.78 7.20
CA TYR A 149 -13.74 -19.81 6.52
C TYR A 149 -12.92 -20.66 7.50
N SER A 150 -12.33 -20.05 8.54
CA SER A 150 -11.62 -20.77 9.60
C SER A 150 -12.57 -21.68 10.39
N GLU A 151 -13.79 -21.23 10.69
CA GLU A 151 -14.80 -22.05 11.34
C GLU A 151 -15.19 -23.26 10.47
N TYR A 152 -15.42 -23.03 9.18
CA TYR A 152 -15.69 -24.08 8.21
C TYR A 152 -14.56 -25.13 8.16
N LEU A 153 -13.30 -24.68 8.02
CA LEU A 153 -12.15 -25.58 8.05
C LEU A 153 -12.02 -26.33 9.36
N GLY A 154 -12.28 -25.68 10.50
CA GLY A 154 -12.28 -26.31 11.81
C GLY A 154 -13.30 -27.43 11.90
N ARG A 155 -14.53 -27.20 11.42
CA ARG A 155 -15.59 -28.24 11.39
C ARG A 155 -15.17 -29.44 10.56
N ILE A 156 -14.65 -29.23 9.35
CA ILE A 156 -14.16 -30.32 8.50
C ILE A 156 -13.00 -31.05 9.18
N TYR A 157 -12.05 -30.30 9.73
CA TYR A 157 -10.85 -30.87 10.33
C TYR A 157 -11.15 -31.73 11.56
N TYR A 158 -11.94 -31.22 12.51
CA TYR A 158 -12.24 -31.97 13.73
C TYR A 158 -13.28 -33.08 13.53
N ALA A 159 -14.29 -32.87 12.67
CA ALA A 159 -15.33 -33.87 12.46
C ALA A 159 -14.86 -35.01 11.55
N ARG A 160 -14.00 -34.72 10.56
CA ARG A 160 -13.60 -35.69 9.53
C ARG A 160 -12.12 -36.04 9.64
N TYR A 161 -11.23 -35.08 9.45
CA TYR A 161 -9.79 -35.35 9.28
C TYR A 161 -9.15 -35.98 10.51
N LEU A 162 -9.41 -35.46 11.70
CA LEU A 162 -8.85 -36.01 12.95
C LEU A 162 -9.34 -37.45 13.23
N ASN A 163 -10.50 -37.81 12.69
CA ASN A 163 -11.10 -39.13 12.83
C ASN A 163 -10.75 -40.08 11.66
N GLY A 164 -9.85 -39.67 10.75
CA GLY A 164 -9.45 -40.48 9.59
C GLY A 164 -10.57 -40.68 8.55
N ILE A 165 -11.61 -39.85 8.57
CA ILE A 165 -12.74 -39.95 7.64
C ILE A 165 -12.36 -39.25 6.34
N VAL A 166 -12.37 -40.00 5.24
CA VAL A 166 -12.17 -39.48 3.88
C VAL A 166 -13.40 -38.66 3.46
N LEU A 167 -13.18 -37.47 2.93
CA LEU A 167 -14.24 -36.63 2.38
C LEU A 167 -14.83 -37.25 1.10
N SER A 168 -16.13 -37.14 0.93
CA SER A 168 -16.78 -37.46 -0.34
C SER A 168 -16.37 -36.48 -1.45
N GLU A 169 -16.57 -36.85 -2.72
CA GLU A 169 -16.29 -35.92 -3.84
C GLU A 169 -17.15 -34.64 -3.73
N GLU A 170 -18.39 -34.75 -3.25
CA GLU A 170 -19.25 -33.59 -2.99
C GLU A 170 -18.69 -32.67 -1.90
N GLU A 171 -18.16 -33.23 -0.81
CA GLU A 171 -17.51 -32.47 0.27
C GLU A 171 -16.20 -31.82 -0.20
N LEU A 172 -15.45 -32.47 -1.10
CA LEU A 172 -14.25 -31.90 -1.73
C LEU A 172 -14.61 -30.73 -2.65
N ILE A 173 -15.66 -30.87 -3.46
CA ILE A 173 -16.17 -29.79 -4.33
C ILE A 173 -16.63 -28.60 -3.47
N ASP A 174 -17.34 -28.85 -2.38
CA ASP A 174 -17.74 -27.79 -1.44
C ASP A 174 -16.52 -27.06 -0.85
N LEU A 175 -15.50 -27.82 -0.40
CA LEU A 175 -14.25 -27.25 0.09
C LEU A 175 -13.56 -26.38 -0.95
N GLU A 176 -13.44 -26.86 -2.19
CA GLU A 176 -12.87 -26.08 -3.30
C GLU A 176 -13.64 -24.79 -3.53
N ASN A 177 -14.98 -24.85 -3.53
CA ASN A 177 -15.83 -23.69 -3.75
C ASN A 177 -15.69 -22.67 -2.62
N LYS A 178 -15.69 -23.12 -1.35
CA LYS A 178 -15.46 -22.25 -0.20
C LYS A 178 -14.08 -21.65 -0.17
N THR A 179 -13.07 -22.40 -0.58
CA THR A 179 -11.70 -21.90 -0.70
C THR A 179 -11.60 -20.84 -1.78
N LYS A 180 -12.22 -21.06 -2.96
CA LYS A 180 -12.26 -20.07 -4.06
C LYS A 180 -13.03 -18.81 -3.66
N GLU A 181 -14.15 -18.95 -2.97
CA GLU A 181 -14.95 -17.84 -2.45
C GLU A 181 -14.12 -16.96 -1.51
N PHE A 182 -13.45 -17.56 -0.53
CA PHE A 182 -12.57 -16.80 0.37
C PHE A 182 -11.37 -16.20 -0.35
N ASN A 183 -10.73 -16.96 -1.25
CA ASN A 183 -9.56 -16.50 -1.98
C ASN A 183 -9.86 -15.28 -2.85
N LYS A 184 -11.10 -15.14 -3.34
CA LYS A 184 -11.53 -13.96 -4.09
C LYS A 184 -11.33 -12.67 -3.29
N TYR A 185 -11.71 -12.63 -2.01
CA TYR A 185 -11.50 -11.46 -1.16
C TYR A 185 -10.02 -11.10 -1.03
N ILE A 186 -9.16 -12.11 -0.83
CA ILE A 186 -7.70 -11.90 -0.74
C ILE A 186 -7.14 -11.38 -2.07
N PHE A 187 -7.56 -11.96 -3.18
CA PHE A 187 -7.09 -11.60 -4.52
C PHE A 187 -7.54 -10.18 -4.91
N ASP A 188 -8.78 -9.82 -4.64
CA ASP A 188 -9.32 -8.49 -4.89
C ASP A 188 -8.55 -7.44 -4.09
N PHE A 189 -8.26 -7.71 -2.81
CA PHE A 189 -7.45 -6.81 -1.97
C PHE A 189 -5.98 -6.73 -2.38
N LEU A 190 -5.37 -7.83 -2.83
CA LEU A 190 -4.02 -7.80 -3.44
C LEU A 190 -3.99 -6.90 -4.67
N GLY A 191 -5.03 -6.97 -5.51
CA GLY A 191 -5.22 -6.05 -6.62
C GLY A 191 -5.32 -4.60 -6.14
N TYR A 192 -6.14 -4.35 -5.13
CA TYR A 192 -6.30 -3.03 -4.56
C TYR A 192 -4.99 -2.43 -4.02
N VAL A 193 -4.22 -3.21 -3.26
CA VAL A 193 -2.89 -2.83 -2.75
C VAL A 193 -1.96 -2.44 -3.90
N HIS A 194 -1.98 -3.20 -5.00
CA HIS A 194 -1.17 -2.89 -6.17
C HIS A 194 -1.56 -1.56 -6.82
N ASP A 195 -2.86 -1.29 -6.97
CA ASP A 195 -3.34 -0.02 -7.53
C ASP A 195 -2.97 1.16 -6.61
N PHE A 196 -3.03 0.97 -5.29
CA PHE A 196 -2.58 1.99 -4.32
C PHE A 196 -1.10 2.32 -4.50
N ILE A 197 -0.24 1.30 -4.64
CA ILE A 197 1.19 1.51 -4.91
C ILE A 197 1.39 2.33 -6.20
N ILE A 198 0.68 1.98 -7.28
CA ILE A 198 0.76 2.71 -8.56
C ILE A 198 0.36 4.17 -8.39
N GLU A 199 -0.74 4.45 -7.69
CA GLU A 199 -1.23 5.81 -7.46
C GLU A 199 -0.22 6.63 -6.62
N LEU A 200 0.42 6.03 -5.61
CA LEU A 200 1.50 6.68 -4.85
C LEU A 200 2.71 6.99 -5.74
N GLN A 201 3.15 6.02 -6.55
CA GLN A 201 4.27 6.22 -7.49
C GLN A 201 3.96 7.32 -8.50
N ASN A 202 2.76 7.31 -9.08
CA ASN A 202 2.35 8.32 -10.04
C ASN A 202 2.25 9.71 -9.42
N ALA A 203 1.72 9.85 -8.21
CA ALA A 203 1.60 11.16 -7.57
C ALA A 203 2.94 11.77 -7.15
N PHE A 204 3.88 10.95 -6.68
CA PHE A 204 5.11 11.45 -6.05
C PHE A 204 6.37 11.30 -6.89
N LEU A 205 6.38 10.40 -7.88
CA LEU A 205 7.58 10.10 -8.68
C LEU A 205 7.44 10.46 -10.16
N SER A 206 6.23 10.42 -10.75
CA SER A 206 6.07 10.54 -12.21
C SER A 206 6.67 11.81 -12.80
N GLU A 207 6.47 12.96 -12.14
CA GLU A 207 7.01 14.25 -12.55
C GLU A 207 8.54 14.25 -12.64
N ALA A 208 9.21 13.54 -11.71
CA ALA A 208 10.67 13.49 -11.67
C ALA A 208 11.26 12.65 -12.82
N PHE A 209 10.52 11.67 -13.32
CA PHE A 209 10.99 10.73 -14.34
C PHE A 209 10.34 10.93 -15.71
N GLY A 210 9.37 11.85 -15.83
CA GLY A 210 8.61 12.06 -17.06
C GLY A 210 7.80 10.83 -17.50
N TYR A 211 7.46 9.95 -16.57
CA TYR A 211 6.80 8.67 -16.83
C TYR A 211 5.77 8.35 -15.75
N SER A 212 4.57 7.96 -16.16
CA SER A 212 3.52 7.47 -15.27
C SER A 212 3.22 6.01 -15.58
N ILE A 213 3.10 5.20 -14.53
CA ILE A 213 2.68 3.81 -14.64
C ILE A 213 1.21 3.79 -15.06
N PRO A 214 0.84 3.04 -16.11
CA PRO A 214 -0.55 2.97 -16.55
C PRO A 214 -1.43 2.34 -15.47
N ILE A 215 -2.57 2.99 -15.20
CA ILE A 215 -3.55 2.49 -14.24
C ILE A 215 -4.28 1.30 -14.87
N ARG A 216 -4.40 0.19 -14.12
CA ARG A 216 -5.12 -1.00 -14.56
C ARG A 216 -6.58 -0.64 -14.88
N GLN A 217 -7.09 -1.22 -15.96
CA GLN A 217 -8.50 -1.08 -16.32
C GLN A 217 -9.24 -2.36 -15.95
N PRO A 218 -10.46 -2.26 -15.40
CA PRO A 218 -11.27 -3.43 -15.14
C PRO A 218 -11.60 -4.10 -16.48
N THR A 219 -11.64 -5.44 -16.48
CA THR A 219 -12.06 -6.20 -17.66
C THR A 219 -13.52 -5.93 -18.01
N ASP A 220 -14.35 -5.66 -16.99
CA ASP A 220 -15.73 -5.23 -17.15
C ASP A 220 -15.84 -3.70 -17.00
N PRO A 221 -16.26 -2.96 -18.05
CA PRO A 221 -16.38 -1.50 -18.05
C PRO A 221 -17.36 -0.93 -17.02
N LYS A 222 -18.22 -1.76 -16.41
CA LYS A 222 -19.19 -1.33 -15.40
C LYS A 222 -18.54 -0.86 -14.11
N TYR A 223 -17.33 -1.33 -13.80
CA TYR A 223 -16.64 -1.00 -12.56
C TYR A 223 -15.81 0.29 -12.71
N LYS A 224 -15.81 1.12 -11.67
CA LYS A 224 -15.01 2.35 -11.63
C LYS A 224 -13.61 2.06 -11.10
N VAL A 225 -12.61 2.63 -11.74
CA VAL A 225 -11.23 2.65 -11.25
C VAL A 225 -11.14 3.63 -10.09
N LEU A 226 -10.69 3.15 -8.93
CA LEU A 226 -10.41 4.01 -7.78
C LEU A 226 -9.11 4.75 -8.03
N LYS A 227 -9.13 6.07 -7.83
CA LYS A 227 -7.98 6.97 -8.05
C LYS A 227 -7.83 7.91 -6.87
N ALA A 228 -6.63 8.44 -6.67
CA ALA A 228 -6.42 9.55 -5.76
C ALA A 228 -7.27 10.77 -6.17
N LYS A 229 -7.68 11.60 -5.20
CA LYS A 229 -8.37 12.87 -5.50
C LYS A 229 -7.42 13.79 -6.28
N GLU A 230 -7.92 14.40 -7.35
CA GLU A 230 -7.19 15.40 -8.16
C GLU A 230 -6.76 16.60 -7.30
#